data_AF-A0A7Y5QNV9-F1
#
_entry.id   AF-A0A7Y5QNV9-F1
#
_cell.length_a   1.000
_cell.length_b   1.000
_cell.length_c   1.000
_cell.angle_alpha   90.00
_cell.angle_beta   90.00
_cell.angle_gamma   90.00
#
_symmetry.space_group_name_H-M   'P 1'
#
loop_
_entity.id
_entity.type
_entity.pdbx_description
1 polymer ?
#
loop_
_entity_poly.entity_id
_entity_poly.type
_entity_poly.pdbx_seq_one_letter_code
_entity_poly.pdbx_strand_id
1 'polypeptide(L)'
;MERHLRDPRLKQAWVTPMFDLIAPRYDRFTRWFSFGMDRRWKSALVRLAAETVPRGACVLDVATGTGDLALGLLRVRPDVSVAGLDVSARMLAVASDRRRQEKAGLLLAAG
;
A
#
# COMPACT_ATOMS: atom_id res chain seq x y z
N MET A 1 -26.13 11.55 -5.88
CA MET A 1 -25.07 10.62 -5.39
C MET A 1 -24.52 9.73 -6.51
N GLU A 2 -25.37 9.13 -7.36
CA GLU A 2 -24.95 8.16 -8.40
C GLU A 2 -24.08 8.69 -9.56
N ARG A 3 -24.17 9.99 -9.91
CA ARG A 3 -23.38 10.56 -11.02
C ARG A 3 -21.87 10.60 -10.76
N HIS A 4 -21.44 10.71 -9.49
CA HIS A 4 -20.03 10.83 -9.12
C HIS A 4 -19.26 9.50 -9.19
N LEU A 5 -19.95 8.36 -9.20
CA LEU A 5 -19.33 7.03 -9.23
C LEU A 5 -19.08 6.50 -10.65
N ARG A 6 -19.75 7.07 -11.67
CA ARG A 6 -19.64 6.62 -13.08
C ARG A 6 -18.55 7.33 -13.87
N ASP A 7 -18.15 8.53 -13.46
CA ASP A 7 -17.03 9.26 -14.07
C ASP A 7 -15.75 9.00 -13.24
N PRO A 8 -14.73 8.34 -13.82
CA PRO A 8 -13.48 8.03 -13.12
C PRO A 8 -12.78 9.27 -12.53
N ARG A 9 -12.85 10.41 -13.22
CA ARG A 9 -12.17 11.65 -12.80
C ARG A 9 -12.89 12.28 -11.61
N LEU A 10 -14.22 12.35 -11.66
CA LEU A 10 -15.02 12.86 -10.55
C LEU A 10 -14.95 11.93 -9.34
N LYS A 11 -14.90 10.61 -9.56
CA LYS A 11 -14.70 9.62 -8.49
C LYS A 11 -13.35 9.84 -7.81
N GLN A 12 -12.27 9.99 -8.58
CA GLN A 12 -10.93 10.18 -8.02
C GLN A 12 -10.81 11.49 -7.24
N ALA A 13 -11.37 12.59 -7.76
CA ALA A 13 -11.40 13.88 -7.08
C ALA A 13 -12.15 13.84 -5.73
N TRP A 14 -13.13 12.94 -5.58
CA TRP A 14 -13.86 12.74 -4.33
C TRP A 14 -13.19 11.76 -3.36
N VAL A 15 -12.56 10.71 -3.90
CA VAL A 15 -11.96 9.63 -3.10
C VAL A 15 -10.64 10.09 -2.46
N THR A 16 -9.78 10.81 -3.19
CA THR A 16 -8.46 11.21 -2.68
C THR A 16 -8.53 12.07 -1.40
N PRO A 17 -9.36 13.13 -1.31
CA PRO A 17 -9.46 13.95 -0.10
C PRO A 17 -10.00 13.19 1.11
N MET A 18 -10.92 12.25 0.88
CA MET A 18 -11.45 11.39 1.93
C MET A 18 -10.34 10.49 2.49
N PHE A 19 -9.53 9.88 1.63
CA PHE A 19 -8.39 9.06 2.04
C PHE A 19 -7.31 9.87 2.77
N ASP A 20 -7.03 11.10 2.32
CA ASP A 20 -6.10 12.00 2.99
C ASP A 20 -6.55 12.35 4.42
N LEU A 21 -7.86 12.58 4.63
CA LEU A 21 -8.43 12.88 5.93
C LEU A 21 -8.33 11.69 6.90
N ILE A 22 -8.56 10.47 6.40
CA ILE A 22 -8.58 9.26 7.23
C ILE A 22 -7.23 8.57 7.34
N ALA A 23 -6.23 8.90 6.49
CA ALA A 23 -4.92 8.23 6.44
C ALA A 23 -4.28 7.96 7.82
N PRO A 24 -4.23 8.90 8.80
CA PRO A 24 -3.62 8.65 10.11
C PRO A 24 -4.35 7.62 10.97
N ARG A 25 -5.64 7.39 10.68
CA ARG A 25 -6.51 6.43 11.38
C ARG A 25 -6.85 5.23 10.51
N TYR A 26 -6.51 5.24 9.23
CA TYR A 26 -6.94 4.26 8.26
C TYR A 26 -6.49 2.86 8.67
N ASP A 27 -5.20 2.64 8.93
CA ASP A 27 -4.71 1.30 9.32
C ASP A 27 -5.38 0.77 10.60
N ARG A 28 -5.77 1.66 11.52
CA ARG A 28 -6.59 1.27 12.67
C ARG A 28 -8.01 0.95 12.23
N PHE A 29 -8.67 1.84 11.49
CA PHE A 29 -10.03 1.63 10.99
C PHE A 29 -10.14 0.34 10.19
N THR A 30 -9.26 0.09 9.22
CA THR A 30 -9.29 -1.11 8.37
C THR A 30 -9.11 -2.38 9.19
N ARG A 31 -8.23 -2.34 10.21
CA ARG A 31 -8.04 -3.46 11.14
C ARG A 31 -9.27 -3.72 12.01
N TRP A 32 -9.89 -2.67 12.54
CA TRP A 32 -11.09 -2.78 13.37
C TRP A 32 -12.30 -3.22 12.53
N PHE A 33 -12.51 -2.60 11.37
CA PHE A 33 -13.61 -2.89 10.46
C PHE A 33 -13.53 -4.30 9.86
N SER A 34 -12.33 -4.77 9.51
CA SER A 34 -12.14 -6.13 9.03
C SER A 34 -12.11 -7.19 10.14
N PHE A 35 -12.33 -6.80 11.40
CA PHE A 35 -12.12 -7.68 12.57
C PHE A 35 -10.74 -8.37 12.55
N GLY A 36 -9.72 -7.67 12.05
CA GLY A 36 -8.34 -8.16 11.94
C GLY A 36 -8.09 -9.14 10.78
N MET A 37 -9.08 -9.40 9.92
CA MET A 37 -8.91 -10.26 8.74
C MET A 37 -7.95 -9.66 7.71
N ASP A 38 -7.82 -8.32 7.66
CA ASP A 38 -6.89 -7.64 6.75
C ASP A 38 -5.46 -8.17 6.90
N ARG A 39 -5.01 -8.40 8.13
CA ARG A 39 -3.67 -8.91 8.40
C ARG A 39 -3.46 -10.30 7.83
N ARG A 40 -4.46 -11.17 7.93
CA ARG A 40 -4.38 -12.54 7.42
C ARG A 40 -4.29 -12.55 5.90
N TRP A 41 -5.08 -11.71 5.23
CA TRP A 41 -5.04 -11.59 3.77
C TRP A 41 -3.72 -11.00 3.27
N LYS A 42 -3.22 -9.95 3.91
CA LYS A 42 -1.91 -9.35 3.57
C LYS A 42 -0.77 -10.36 3.72
N SER A 43 -0.74 -11.11 4.84
CA SER A 43 0.28 -12.15 5.03
C SER A 43 0.19 -13.27 4.01
N ALA A 44 -1.03 -13.71 3.64
CA ALA A 44 -1.22 -14.72 2.61
C ALA A 44 -0.73 -14.23 1.24
N LEU A 45 -1.04 -12.97 0.89
CA LEU A 45 -0.58 -12.36 -0.35
C LEU A 45 0.95 -12.23 -0.41
N VAL A 46 1.59 -11.75 0.66
CA VAL A 46 3.06 -11.65 0.74
C VAL A 46 3.70 -13.02 0.56
N ARG A 47 3.14 -14.07 1.19
CA ARG A 47 3.64 -15.43 1.03
C ARG A 47 3.52 -15.91 -0.42
N LEU A 48 2.35 -15.74 -1.03
CA LEU A 48 2.14 -16.12 -2.43
C LEU A 48 3.08 -15.36 -3.38
N ALA A 49 3.26 -14.06 -3.15
CA ALA A 49 4.20 -13.25 -3.93
C ALA A 49 5.65 -13.73 -3.73
N ALA A 50 6.05 -14.06 -2.50
CA ALA A 50 7.39 -14.57 -2.22
C ALA A 50 7.68 -15.91 -2.90
N GLU A 51 6.66 -16.76 -3.08
CA GLU A 51 6.77 -18.05 -3.78
C GLU A 51 6.79 -17.90 -5.31
N THR A 52 6.17 -16.84 -5.85
CA THR A 52 5.96 -16.68 -7.31
C THR A 52 6.93 -15.70 -7.97
N VAL A 53 7.41 -14.68 -7.25
CA VAL A 53 8.29 -13.64 -7.81
C VAL A 53 9.68 -14.22 -8.12
N PRO A 54 10.23 -14.06 -9.34
CA PRO A 54 11.57 -14.53 -9.67
C PRO A 54 12.66 -13.92 -8.78
N ARG A 55 13.81 -14.60 -8.66
CA ARG A 55 14.97 -14.07 -7.95
C ARG A 55 15.48 -12.80 -8.64
N GLY A 56 15.76 -11.74 -7.87
CA GLY A 56 16.28 -10.49 -8.44
C GLY A 56 15.25 -9.62 -9.18
N ALA A 57 13.96 -9.95 -9.10
CA ALA A 57 12.93 -9.21 -9.82
C ALA A 57 12.72 -7.78 -9.30
N CYS A 58 12.16 -6.93 -10.17
CA CYS A 58 11.63 -5.62 -9.81
C CYS A 58 10.11 -5.71 -9.67
N VAL A 59 9.57 -5.35 -8.51
CA VAL A 59 8.15 -5.46 -8.17
C VAL A 59 7.55 -4.07 -8.00
N LEU A 60 6.37 -3.84 -8.57
CA LEU A 60 5.58 -2.62 -8.38
C LEU A 60 4.33 -2.92 -7.56
N ASP A 61 4.19 -2.28 -6.41
CA ASP A 61 3.01 -2.28 -5.56
C ASP A 61 2.13 -1.07 -5.90
N VAL A 62 0.99 -1.32 -6.56
CA VAL A 62 0.06 -0.28 -7.03
C VAL A 62 -1.01 -0.03 -5.98
N ALA A 63 -1.26 1.24 -5.66
CA ALA A 63 -2.04 1.64 -4.49
C ALA A 63 -1.42 1.09 -3.19
N THR A 64 -0.12 1.31 -3.05
CA THR A 64 0.71 0.75 -1.95
C THR A 64 0.26 1.21 -0.56
N GLY A 65 -0.52 2.30 -0.47
CA GLY A 65 -0.99 2.86 0.77
C GLY A 65 0.17 3.17 1.72
N THR A 66 0.09 2.63 2.94
CA THR A 66 1.13 2.79 3.97
C THR A 66 2.31 1.81 3.83
N GLY A 67 2.40 1.09 2.70
CA GLY A 67 3.52 0.22 2.33
C GLY A 67 3.50 -1.17 2.96
N ASP A 68 2.38 -1.63 3.55
CA ASP A 68 2.30 -2.91 4.27
C ASP A 68 2.77 -4.12 3.43
N LEU A 69 2.32 -4.22 2.19
CA LEU A 69 2.63 -5.33 1.29
C LEU A 69 4.05 -5.21 0.74
N ALA A 70 4.42 -4.03 0.23
CA ALA A 70 5.75 -3.75 -0.27
C ALA A 70 6.86 -4.02 0.77
N LEU A 71 6.71 -3.50 1.99
CA LEU A 71 7.63 -3.77 3.10
C LEU A 71 7.58 -5.24 3.51
N GLY A 72 6.38 -5.83 3.55
CA GLY A 72 6.19 -7.26 3.83
C GLY A 72 7.00 -8.16 2.89
N LEU A 73 6.95 -7.89 1.59
CA LEU A 73 7.68 -8.64 0.58
C LEU A 73 9.20 -8.45 0.73
N LEU A 74 9.68 -7.22 0.92
CA LEU A 74 11.12 -6.95 1.12
C LEU A 74 11.70 -7.70 2.34
N ARG A 75 10.91 -7.90 3.41
CA ARG A 75 11.36 -8.66 4.58
C ARG A 75 11.63 -10.13 4.28
N VAL A 76 10.82 -10.74 3.40
CA VAL A 76 10.91 -12.18 3.08
C VAL A 76 11.72 -12.45 1.80
N ARG A 77 11.90 -11.43 0.95
CA ARG A 77 12.63 -11.48 -0.30
C ARG A 77 13.62 -10.31 -0.37
N PRO A 78 14.72 -10.35 0.38
CA PRO A 78 15.74 -9.29 0.34
C PRO A 78 16.49 -9.24 -1.01
N ASP A 79 16.30 -10.25 -1.87
CA ASP A 79 16.88 -10.35 -3.21
C ASP A 79 16.10 -9.56 -4.28
N VAL A 80 14.91 -9.05 -3.99
CA VAL A 80 14.11 -8.29 -4.97
C VAL A 80 14.18 -6.78 -4.69
N SER A 81 13.85 -5.98 -5.71
CA SER A 81 13.59 -4.56 -5.55
C SER A 81 12.09 -4.28 -5.60
N VAL A 82 11.62 -3.36 -4.78
CA VAL A 82 10.19 -3.01 -4.71
C VAL A 82 10.01 -1.51 -4.82
N ALA A 83 9.09 -1.08 -5.69
CA ALA A 83 8.59 0.28 -5.78
C ALA A 83 7.11 0.31 -5.38
N GLY A 84 6.70 1.32 -4.62
CA GLY A 84 5.31 1.57 -4.26
C GLY A 84 4.79 2.84 -4.92
N LEU A 85 3.58 2.75 -5.49
CA LEU A 85 2.87 3.87 -6.12
C LEU A 85 1.56 4.10 -5.38
N ASP A 86 1.27 5.34 -5.01
CA ASP A 86 -0.03 5.73 -4.47
C ASP A 86 -0.41 7.16 -4.89
N VAL A 87 -1.71 7.42 -5.00
CA VAL A 87 -2.25 8.74 -5.33
C VAL A 87 -2.28 9.67 -4.11
N SER A 88 -2.30 9.11 -2.89
CA SER A 88 -2.30 9.88 -1.65
C SER A 88 -0.88 10.17 -1.18
N ALA A 89 -0.49 11.44 -1.25
CA ALA A 89 0.77 11.92 -0.68
C ALA A 89 0.88 11.62 0.83
N ARG A 90 -0.25 11.62 1.54
CA ARG A 90 -0.29 11.31 2.99
C ARG A 90 -0.02 9.83 3.26
N MET A 91 -0.56 8.92 2.45
CA MET A 91 -0.25 7.50 2.55
C MET A 91 1.22 7.23 2.28
N LEU A 92 1.78 7.86 1.24
CA LEU A 92 3.20 7.77 0.92
C LEU A 92 4.10 8.36 2.01
N ALA A 93 3.67 9.41 2.71
CA ALA A 93 4.40 9.94 3.85
C ALA A 93 4.52 8.88 4.97
N VAL A 94 3.43 8.20 5.30
CA VAL A 94 3.44 7.09 6.27
C VAL A 94 4.31 5.93 5.80
N ALA A 95 4.20 5.54 4.52
CA ALA A 95 5.06 4.50 3.94
C ALA A 95 6.55 4.89 4.01
N SER A 96 6.87 6.17 3.78
CA SER A 96 8.23 6.72 3.84
C SER A 96 8.79 6.67 5.27
N ASP A 97 7.98 7.01 6.27
CA ASP A 97 8.35 6.87 7.70
C ASP A 97 8.64 5.42 8.07
N ARG A 98 7.74 4.50 7.72
CA ARG A 98 7.90 3.07 8.04
C ARG A 98 9.10 2.47 7.33
N ARG A 99 9.30 2.80 6.06
CA ARG A 99 10.51 2.42 5.31
C ARG A 99 11.79 2.86 6.03
N ARG A 100 11.84 4.12 6.52
CA ARG A 100 13.01 4.62 7.27
C ARG A 100 13.23 3.84 8.56
N GLN A 101 12.17 3.57 9.32
CA GLN A 101 12.23 2.80 10.57
C GLN A 101 12.74 1.38 10.34
N GLU A 102 12.30 0.74 9.25
CA GLU A 102 12.69 -0.62 8.89
C GLU A 102 14.01 -0.69 8.11
N LYS A 103 14.61 0.46 7.75
CA LYS A 103 15.79 0.56 6.88
C LYS A 103 15.64 -0.22 5.56
N ALA A 104 14.42 -0.25 5.02
CA ALA A 104 14.08 -1.03 3.83
C ALA A 104 14.38 -0.26 2.53
N GLY A 105 14.83 -0.98 1.50
CA GLY A 105 15.13 -0.44 0.16
C GLY A 105 13.90 -0.15 -0.72
N LEU A 106 12.78 0.27 -0.12
CA LEU A 106 11.53 0.56 -0.86
C LEU A 106 11.63 1.90 -1.59
N LEU A 107 11.34 1.94 -2.89
CA LEU A 107 11.18 3.19 -3.64
C LEU A 107 9.72 3.63 -3.59
N LEU A 108 9.44 4.94 -3.50
CA LEU A 108 8.07 5.47 -3.41
C LEU A 108 7.87 6.59 -4.43
N ALA A 109 6.75 6.54 -5.15
CA ALA A 109 6.35 7.55 -6.11
C ALA A 109 4.87 7.91 -5.91
N ALA A 110 4.54 9.18 -6.19
CA ALA A 110 3.16 9.65 -6.28
C ALA A 110 2.66 9.56 -7.72
N GLY A 111 1.36 9.27 -7.91
CA GLY A 111 0.72 9.12 -9.23
C GLY A 111 -0.67 9.71 -9.31
#